data_AF-A0A924CTI9-F1
#
_entry.id   AF-A0A924CTI9-F1
#
_cell.length_a   1.000
_cell.length_b   1.000
_cell.length_c   1.000
_cell.angle_alpha   90.00
_cell.angle_beta   90.00
_cell.angle_gamma   90.00
#
_symmetry.space_group_name_H-M   'P 1'
#
loop_
_entity.id
_entity.type
_entity.pdbx_description
1 polymer ?
#
loop_
_entity_poly.entity_id
_entity_poly.type
_entity_poly.pdbx_seq_one_letter_code
_entity_poly.pdbx_strand_id
1 'polypeptide(L)' 'MRLWLKDSERRPDPPPPKTDDRFPLAVGSVAWVVAFGCALFIPGLADAVSNVHLVITCLIGVALGIIGLGYLLYKRRPR' A
#
# COMPACT_ATOMS: atom_id res chain seq x y z
N MET A 1 -11.51 -35.99 -13.25
CA MET A 1 -11.89 -34.61 -12.84
C MET A 1 -12.47 -33.91 -14.06
N ARG A 2 -13.61 -33.20 -13.93
CA ARG A 2 -14.15 -32.39 -15.04
C ARG A 2 -13.25 -31.16 -15.22
N LEU A 3 -12.63 -31.03 -16.39
CA LEU A 3 -11.68 -29.95 -16.70
C LEU A 3 -12.37 -28.65 -17.15
N TRP A 4 -13.69 -28.67 -17.37
CA TRP A 4 -14.46 -27.52 -17.81
C TRP A 4 -15.86 -27.51 -17.18
N LEU A 5 -16.25 -26.34 -16.67
CA LEU A 5 -17.55 -26.06 -16.06
C LEU A 5 -18.24 -25.00 -16.92
N LYS A 6 -19.44 -25.30 -17.43
CA LYS A 6 -20.25 -24.33 -18.16
C LYS A 6 -20.63 -23.17 -17.23
N ASP A 7 -20.66 -21.95 -17.75
CA ASP A 7 -21.11 -20.77 -17.00
C ASP A 7 -22.53 -20.93 -16.45
N SER A 8 -23.41 -21.67 -17.13
CA SER A 8 -24.76 -21.98 -16.64
C SER A 8 -24.78 -22.86 -15.39
N GLU A 9 -23.70 -23.59 -15.12
CA GLU A 9 -23.52 -24.42 -13.92
C GLU A 9 -22.74 -23.69 -12.82
N ARG A 10 -22.26 -22.46 -13.11
CA ARG A 10 -21.54 -21.62 -12.15
C ARG A 10 -22.52 -21.11 -11.11
N ARG A 11 -22.21 -21.32 -9.82
CA ARG A 11 -22.96 -20.67 -8.73
C ARG A 11 -22.83 -19.15 -8.88
N PRO A 12 -23.86 -18.38 -8.48
CA PRO A 12 -23.77 -16.93 -8.49
C PRO A 12 -22.55 -16.48 -7.68
N ASP A 13 -21.89 -15.42 -8.16
CA ASP A 13 -20.71 -14.89 -7.50
C ASP A 13 -21.04 -14.49 -6.06
N PRO A 14 -20.20 -14.85 -5.08
CA PRO A 14 -20.42 -14.42 -3.71
C PRO A 14 -20.35 -12.89 -3.64
N PRO A 15 -21.12 -12.25 -2.74
CA PRO A 15 -21.00 -10.83 -2.54
C PRO A 15 -19.56 -10.48 -2.12
N PRO A 16 -19.06 -9.29 -2.50
CA PRO A 16 -17.72 -8.86 -2.11
C PRO A 16 -17.53 -8.97 -0.59
N PRO A 17 -16.44 -9.60 -0.11
CA PRO A 17 -16.17 -9.68 1.32
C PRO A 17 -15.96 -8.28 1.90
N LYS A 18 -16.41 -8.06 3.13
CA LYS A 18 -16.12 -6.83 3.87
C LYS A 18 -14.64 -6.85 4.25
N THR A 19 -13.81 -6.07 3.56
CA THR A 19 -12.39 -5.89 3.87
C THR A 19 -12.13 -4.51 4.45
N ASP A 20 -11.14 -4.41 5.34
CA ASP A 20 -10.61 -3.11 5.78
C ASP A 20 -9.25 -2.82 5.14
N ASP A 21 -9.32 -2.25 3.94
CA ASP A 21 -8.14 -1.93 3.12
C ASP A 21 -7.22 -0.87 3.77
N ARG A 22 -7.70 -0.20 4.81
CA ARG A 22 -6.95 0.81 5.57
C ARG A 22 -5.79 0.21 6.35
N PHE A 23 -6.01 -0.98 6.93
CA PHE A 23 -5.02 -1.62 7.77
C PHE A 23 -3.71 -1.91 7.02
N PRO A 24 -3.70 -2.66 5.88
CA PRO A 24 -2.47 -2.91 5.14
C PRO A 24 -1.84 -1.62 4.61
N LEU A 25 -2.65 -0.64 4.19
CA LEU A 25 -2.15 0.63 3.71
C LEU A 25 -1.49 1.45 4.82
N ALA A 26 -2.06 1.46 6.02
CA ALA A 26 -1.47 2.12 7.19
C ALA A 26 -0.16 1.46 7.60
N VAL A 27 -0.11 0.12 7.66
CA VAL A 27 1.10 -0.63 7.96
C VAL A 27 2.20 -0.33 6.94
N GLY A 28 1.88 -0.37 5.64
CA GLY A 28 2.83 -0.02 4.58
C GLY A 28 3.31 1.43 4.66
N SER A 29 2.42 2.36 4.99
CA SER A 29 2.77 3.78 5.18
C SER A 29 3.73 3.97 6.36
N VAL A 30 3.47 3.30 7.50
CA VAL A 30 4.34 3.33 8.68
C VAL A 30 5.71 2.75 8.33
N ALA A 31 5.76 1.64 7.59
CA ALA A 31 7.02 1.04 7.16
C ALA A 31 7.85 2.01 6.31
N TRP A 32 7.23 2.76 5.40
CA TRP A 32 7.92 3.79 4.61
C TRP A 32 8.42 4.96 5.46
N VAL A 33 7.67 5.41 6.46
CA VAL A 33 8.10 6.46 7.39
C VAL A 33 9.33 5.99 8.19
N VAL A 34 9.31 4.74 8.66
CA VAL A 34 10.46 4.14 9.36
C VAL A 34 11.68 4.06 8.44
N ALA A 35 11.51 3.57 7.20
CA ALA A 35 12.59 3.48 6.23
C ALA A 35 13.18 4.87 5.89
N PHE A 36 12.32 5.88 5.73
CA PHE A 36 12.73 7.26 5.53
C PHE A 36 13.53 7.80 6.73
N GLY A 37 13.06 7.55 7.95
CA GLY A 37 13.78 7.88 9.18
C GLY A 37 15.15 7.22 9.24
N CYS A 38 15.23 5.91 8.96
CA CYS A 38 16.49 5.18 8.87
C CYS A 38 17.44 5.82 7.85
N ALA A 39 16.96 6.17 6.66
CA ALA A 39 17.76 6.81 5.63
C ALA A 39 18.34 8.17 6.06
N LEU A 40 17.64 8.92 6.92
CA LEU A 40 18.08 10.23 7.40
C LEU A 40 18.98 10.16 8.64
N PHE A 41 18.75 9.20 9.54
CA PHE A 41 19.38 9.17 10.87
C PHE A 41 20.48 8.13 11.03
N ILE A 42 20.65 7.20 10.08
CA ILE A 42 21.73 6.19 10.11
C ILE A 42 22.86 6.68 9.19
N PRO A 43 24.02 7.11 9.76
CA PRO A 43 25.17 7.52 8.97
C PRO A 43 25.63 6.41 8.02
N GLY A 44 26.00 6.78 6.80
CA GLY A 44 26.43 5.86 5.76
C GLY A 44 25.30 5.23 4.93
N LEU A 45 24.04 5.34 5.35
CA LEU A 45 22.91 4.77 4.59
C LEU A 45 22.53 5.63 3.38
N ALA A 46 22.54 6.96 3.54
CA ALA A 46 22.27 7.93 2.46
C ALA A 46 23.50 8.68 1.95
N ASP A 47 24.65 8.58 2.63
CA ASP A 47 25.83 9.44 2.41
C ASP A 47 26.58 9.17 1.09
N ALA A 48 26.32 8.04 0.42
CA ALA A 48 26.87 7.81 -0.91
C ALA A 48 26.10 8.70 -1.92
N VAL A 49 26.82 9.43 -2.78
CA VAL A 49 26.27 10.24 -3.89
C VAL A 49 25.30 9.43 -4.79
N SER A 50 25.37 8.10 -4.76
CA SER A 50 24.45 7.17 -5.43
C SER A 50 23.10 6.93 -4.71
N ASN A 51 22.98 7.22 -3.41
CA ASN A 51 21.83 6.85 -2.57
C ASN A 51 20.78 7.96 -2.42
N VAL A 52 20.89 9.07 -3.17
CA VAL A 52 19.78 10.04 -3.33
C VAL A 52 18.50 9.33 -3.77
N HIS A 53 18.62 8.27 -4.59
CA HIS A 53 17.50 7.42 -4.98
C HIS A 53 16.80 6.78 -3.79
N LEU A 54 17.52 6.32 -2.75
CA LEU A 54 16.92 5.70 -1.56
C LEU A 54 16.03 6.70 -0.81
N VAL A 55 16.51 7.93 -0.63
CA VAL A 55 15.77 8.99 0.06
C VAL A 55 14.52 9.37 -0.74
N ILE A 56 14.66 9.54 -2.06
CA ILE A 56 13.53 9.86 -2.96
C ILE A 56 12.52 8.71 -2.99
N THR A 57 12.95 7.46 -3.08
CA THR A 57 12.06 6.29 -3.05
C THR A 57 11.28 6.22 -1.74
N CYS A 58 11.94 6.42 -0.60
CA CYS A 58 11.27 6.45 0.69
C CYS A 58 10.26 7.60 0.78
N LEU A 59 10.62 8.80 0.30
CA LEU A 59 9.73 9.96 0.25
C LEU A 59 8.49 9.69 -0.62
N ILE A 60 8.66 9.10 -1.80
CA ILE A 60 7.55 8.71 -2.69
C ILE A 60 6.66 7.68 -2.00
N GLY A 61 7.24 6.68 -1.33
CA GLY A 61 6.48 5.68 -0.57
C GLY A 61 5.62 6.29 0.54
N VAL A 62 6.16 7.22 1.31
CA VAL A 62 5.42 7.99 2.32
C VAL A 62 4.29 8.80 1.67
N ALA A 63 4.58 9.52 0.59
CA ALA A 63 3.59 10.34 -0.11
C ALA A 63 2.42 9.50 -0.66
N LEU A 64 2.72 8.37 -1.32
CA LEU A 64 1.71 7.45 -1.82
C LEU A 64 0.86 6.85 -0.69
N GLY A 65 1.48 6.53 0.44
CA GLY A 65 0.79 6.06 1.64
C GLY A 65 -0.21 7.08 2.20
N ILE A 66 0.22 8.34 2.35
CA ILE A 66 -0.63 9.45 2.82
C ILE A 66 -1.80 9.69 1.84
N ILE A 67 -1.51 9.76 0.53
CA ILE A 67 -2.53 9.98 -0.49
C ILE A 67 -3.56 8.85 -0.48
N GLY A 68 -3.10 7.59 -0.44
CA GLY A 68 -3.98 6.44 -0.43
C GLY A 68 -4.88 6.40 0.82
N LEU A 69 -4.31 6.66 2.01
CA LEU A 69 -5.09 6.74 3.25
C LEU A 69 -6.11 7.88 3.19
N GLY A 70 -5.70 9.06 2.73
CA GLY A 70 -6.58 10.21 2.53
C GLY A 70 -7.75 9.89 1.59
N TYR A 71 -7.48 9.19 0.48
CA TYR A 71 -8.50 8.73 -0.46
C TYR A 71 -9.49 7.74 0.19
N LEU A 72 -9.00 6.74 0.93
CA LEU A 72 -9.86 5.76 1.62
C LEU A 72 -10.70 6.40 2.73
N LEU A 73 -10.18 7.42 3.42
CA LEU A 73 -10.91 8.19 4.41
C LEU A 73 -11.97 9.08 3.76
N TYR A 74 -11.63 9.76 2.66
CA TYR A 74 -12.55 10.60 1.90
C TYR A 74 -13.71 9.79 1.31
N LYS A 75 -13.41 8.67 0.65
CA LYS A 75 -14.42 7.80 0.01
C LYS A 75 -15.41 7.21 1.00
N ARG A 76 -15.02 7.01 2.27
CA ARG A 76 -15.92 6.52 3.32
C ARG A 76 -16.75 7.63 3.98
N ARG A 77 -16.57 8.92 3.65
CA ARG A 77 -17.47 9.96 4.17
C ARG A 77 -18.86 9.71 3.55
N PRO A 78 -19.90 9.43 4.37
CA PRO A 78 -21.27 9.45 3.85
C PRO A 78 -21.54 10.85 3.32
N ARG A 79 -21.98 10.96 2.07
CA ARG A 79 -22.53 12.20 1.54
C ARG A 79 -23.86 12.51 2.23
#